data_AF-A0A973R495-F1
#
_entry.id   AF-A0A973R495-F1
#
_cell.length_a   1.000
_cell.length_b   1.000
_cell.length_c   1.000
_cell.angle_alpha   90.00
_cell.angle_beta   90.00
_cell.angle_gamma   90.00
#
_symmetry.space_group_name_H-M   'P 1'
#
loop_
_entity.id
_entity.type
_entity.pdbx_description
1 polymer ?
#
loop_
_entity_poly.entity_id
_entity_poly.type
_entity_poly.pdbx_seq_one_letter_code
_entity_poly.pdbx_strand_id
1 'polypeptide(L)'
;MAYSGPKIKVANPVVELDGDEMTRIIWQFIKDQLILPYLDVDLKYFDLGIQHRDETDDQVTVDAANAIKQYGVGVKCATITPDEARVEEFGLKKMWKSPNGTIRNIL
;
A
#
# COMPACT_ATOMS: atom_id res chain seq x y z
N MET A 1 15.40 23.39 -0.50
CA MET A 1 14.46 24.32 -1.14
C MET A 1 13.32 23.49 -1.69
N ALA A 2 12.07 23.76 -1.30
CA ALA A 2 10.91 23.11 -1.93
C ALA A 2 10.76 23.60 -3.36
N TYR A 3 10.41 22.71 -4.30
CA TYR A 3 10.13 23.07 -5.69
C TYR A 3 9.00 24.11 -5.73
N SER A 4 9.27 25.26 -6.34
CA SER A 4 8.35 26.40 -6.40
C SER A 4 7.54 26.46 -7.71
N GLY A 5 7.69 25.47 -8.59
CA GLY A 5 6.91 25.36 -9.80
C GLY A 5 5.50 24.79 -9.56
N PRO A 6 4.55 25.01 -10.48
CA PRO A 6 3.23 24.39 -10.41
C PRO A 6 3.37 22.86 -10.48
N LYS A 7 2.59 22.15 -9.65
CA LYS A 7 2.56 20.68 -9.65
C LYS A 7 1.98 20.16 -10.96
N ILE A 8 2.46 19.00 -11.40
CA ILE A 8 1.91 18.29 -12.57
C ILE A 8 0.57 17.69 -12.14
N LYS A 9 -0.51 18.05 -12.84
CA LYS A 9 -1.85 17.51 -12.59
C LYS A 9 -1.96 16.10 -13.16
N VAL A 10 -2.23 15.12 -12.31
CA VAL A 10 -2.48 13.74 -12.73
C VAL A 10 -3.98 13.58 -13.02
N ALA A 11 -4.31 13.06 -14.21
CA ALA A 11 -5.67 13.05 -14.72
C ALA A 11 -6.59 12.02 -14.02
N ASN A 12 -6.05 10.87 -13.63
CA ASN A 12 -6.78 9.78 -12.99
C ASN A 12 -6.16 9.43 -11.64
N PRO A 13 -6.93 8.88 -10.68
CA PRO A 13 -6.41 8.43 -9.41
C PRO A 13 -5.39 7.30 -9.56
N VAL A 14 -4.49 7.18 -8.58
CA VAL A 14 -3.57 6.04 -8.45
C VAL A 14 -3.86 5.33 -7.13
N VAL A 15 -3.91 4.00 -7.16
CA VAL A 15 -4.08 3.21 -5.93
C VAL A 15 -2.74 3.07 -5.24
N GLU A 16 -2.66 3.53 -4.00
CA GLU A 16 -1.50 3.41 -3.13
C GLU A 16 -1.73 2.28 -2.13
N LEU A 17 -0.85 1.29 -2.13
CA LEU A 17 -0.88 0.17 -1.20
C LEU A 17 0.34 0.28 -0.29
N ASP A 18 0.14 0.69 0.95
CA ASP A 18 1.22 0.85 1.93
C ASP A 18 1.73 -0.51 2.44
N GLY A 19 2.85 -0.51 3.16
CA GLY A 19 3.58 -1.72 3.51
C GLY A 19 4.01 -1.80 4.97
N ASP A 20 5.09 -2.57 5.17
CA ASP A 20 5.59 -2.92 6.50
C ASP A 20 7.04 -2.45 6.73
N GLU A 21 7.45 -2.43 8.00
CA GLU A 21 8.82 -2.23 8.48
C GLU A 21 9.57 -1.06 7.82
N MET A 22 10.84 -1.28 7.43
CA MET A 22 11.70 -0.27 6.83
C MET A 22 11.17 0.22 5.49
N THR A 23 10.47 -0.64 4.73
CA THR A 23 9.90 -0.23 3.46
C THR A 23 8.77 0.77 3.63
N ARG A 24 7.97 0.69 4.70
CA ARG A 24 6.95 1.71 5.03
C ARG A 24 7.57 3.09 5.28
N ILE A 25 8.69 3.14 6.01
CA ILE A 25 9.41 4.40 6.29
C ILE A 25 9.97 5.00 5.00
N ILE A 26 10.64 4.18 4.18
CA ILE A 26 11.19 4.61 2.89
C ILE A 26 10.06 5.03 1.94
N TRP A 27 8.94 4.33 1.95
CA TRP A 27 7.76 4.63 1.14
C TRP A 27 7.20 6.02 1.47
N GLN A 28 7.04 6.33 2.76
CA GLN A 28 6.63 7.65 3.21
C GLN A 28 7.63 8.74 2.77
N PHE A 29 8.93 8.49 2.90
CA PHE A 29 9.96 9.42 2.42
C PHE A 29 9.85 9.68 0.91
N ILE A 30 9.73 8.63 0.10
CA ILE A 30 9.57 8.75 -1.35
C ILE A 30 8.34 9.59 -1.66
N LYS A 31 7.20 9.28 -1.03
CA LYS A 31 5.95 10.02 -1.25
C LYS A 31 6.10 11.50 -0.91
N ASP A 32 6.63 11.82 0.27
CA ASP A 32 6.69 13.19 0.78
C ASP A 32 7.78 14.03 0.12
N GLN A 33 8.92 13.44 -0.22
CA GLN A 33 10.07 14.20 -0.73
C GLN A 33 10.16 14.16 -2.26
N LEU A 34 9.68 13.08 -2.89
CA LEU A 34 9.95 12.81 -4.30
C LEU A 34 8.68 12.80 -5.17
N ILE A 35 7.47 12.67 -4.59
CA ILE A 35 6.23 12.57 -5.36
C ILE A 35 5.31 13.78 -5.11
N LEU A 36 4.78 13.92 -3.89
CA LEU A 36 3.77 14.94 -3.54
C LEU A 36 4.23 16.39 -3.70
N PRO A 37 5.53 16.75 -3.61
CA PRO A 37 5.96 18.11 -3.93
C PRO A 37 5.81 18.46 -5.41
N TYR A 38 5.77 17.46 -6.30
CA TYR A 38 5.83 17.66 -7.75
C TYR A 38 4.52 17.28 -8.46
N LEU A 39 3.70 16.41 -7.86
CA LEU A 39 2.44 15.92 -8.45
C LEU A 39 1.21 16.36 -7.64
N ASP A 40 0.19 16.83 -8.34
CA ASP A 40 -1.18 16.94 -7.84
C ASP A 40 -1.92 15.67 -8.27
N VAL A 41 -1.96 14.68 -7.37
CA VAL A 41 -2.44 13.32 -7.63
C VAL A 41 -3.42 12.88 -6.54
N ASP A 42 -4.54 12.30 -6.96
CA ASP A 42 -5.51 11.64 -6.07
C ASP A 42 -5.03 10.22 -5.77
N LEU A 43 -4.59 9.98 -4.54
CA LEU A 43 -4.15 8.67 -4.07
C LEU A 43 -5.29 7.95 -3.36
N LYS A 44 -5.72 6.81 -3.91
CA LYS A 44 -6.62 5.88 -3.22
C LYS A 44 -5.80 5.01 -2.30
N TYR A 45 -5.75 5.39 -1.04
CA TYR A 45 -4.87 4.79 -0.04
C TYR A 45 -5.48 3.53 0.60
N PHE A 46 -4.68 2.48 0.68
CA PHE A 46 -4.98 1.23 1.38
C PHE A 46 -3.76 0.83 2.23
N ASP A 47 -3.93 0.69 3.54
CA ASP A 47 -2.86 0.24 4.42
C ASP A 47 -2.76 -1.29 4.39
N LEU A 48 -1.75 -1.85 3.72
CA LEU A 48 -1.52 -3.30 3.75
C LEU A 48 -0.50 -3.73 4.82
N GLY A 49 -0.23 -2.87 5.80
CA GLY A 49 0.52 -3.23 6.99
C GLY A 49 -0.10 -4.45 7.68
N ILE A 50 0.75 -5.32 8.24
CA ILE A 50 0.34 -6.62 8.78
C ILE A 50 -0.73 -6.51 9.87
N GLN A 51 -0.64 -5.48 10.72
CA GLN A 51 -1.64 -5.18 11.76
C GLN A 51 -2.99 -4.79 11.15
N HIS A 52 -3.02 -3.90 10.15
CA HIS A 52 -4.27 -3.48 9.54
C HIS A 52 -4.92 -4.60 8.71
N ARG A 53 -4.11 -5.43 8.05
CA ARG A 53 -4.61 -6.67 7.44
C ARG A 53 -5.22 -7.60 8.49
N ASP A 54 -4.58 -7.78 9.64
CA ASP A 54 -5.14 -8.60 10.71
C ASP A 54 -6.45 -8.03 11.26
N GLU A 55 -6.52 -6.72 11.53
CA GLU A 55 -7.71 -6.01 12.00
C GLU A 55 -8.91 -6.21 11.06
N THR A 56 -8.68 -6.11 9.75
CA THR A 56 -9.71 -6.18 8.70
C THR A 56 -10.00 -7.58 8.18
N ASP A 57 -9.45 -8.61 8.82
CA ASP A 57 -9.49 -10.00 8.35
C ASP A 57 -9.01 -10.17 6.89
N ASP A 58 -8.01 -9.38 6.51
CA ASP A 58 -7.38 -9.25 5.19
C ASP A 58 -8.30 -8.73 4.08
N GLN A 59 -9.47 -8.18 4.45
CA GLN A 59 -10.40 -7.56 3.49
C GLN A 59 -9.77 -6.35 2.77
N VAL A 60 -8.93 -5.57 3.47
CA VAL A 60 -8.23 -4.42 2.87
C VAL A 60 -7.38 -4.81 1.66
N THR A 61 -6.80 -6.02 1.65
CA THR A 61 -6.02 -6.54 0.51
C THR A 61 -6.90 -6.80 -0.71
N VAL A 62 -8.11 -7.33 -0.49
CA VAL A 62 -9.10 -7.58 -1.55
C VAL A 62 -9.66 -6.27 -2.09
N ASP A 63 -9.96 -5.32 -1.21
CA ASP A 63 -10.47 -4.00 -1.58
C ASP A 63 -9.44 -3.22 -2.40
N ALA A 64 -8.16 -3.28 -1.99
CA ALA A 64 -7.07 -2.68 -2.75
C ALA A 64 -6.93 -3.30 -4.15
N ALA A 65 -7.06 -4.63 -4.29
CA ALA A 65 -7.02 -5.30 -5.59
C ALA A 65 -8.18 -4.87 -6.50
N ASN A 66 -9.39 -4.76 -5.95
CA ASN A 66 -10.56 -4.27 -6.69
C ASN A 66 -10.43 -2.79 -7.08
N ALA A 67 -9.85 -1.97 -6.21
CA ALA A 67 -9.53 -0.58 -6.53
C ALA A 67 -8.51 -0.50 -7.68
N ILE A 68 -7.47 -1.33 -7.69
CA ILE A 68 -6.53 -1.39 -8.82
C ILE A 68 -7.28 -1.77 -10.10
N LYS A 69 -8.16 -2.77 -10.04
CA LYS A 69 -8.98 -3.19 -11.19
C LYS A 69 -9.89 -2.06 -11.71
N GLN A 70 -10.42 -1.23 -10.82
CA GLN A 70 -11.28 -0.09 -11.15
C GLN A 70 -10.50 1.09 -11.75
N TYR A 71 -9.37 1.47 -11.13
CA TYR A 71 -8.61 2.69 -11.50
C TYR A 71 -7.45 2.42 -12.47
N GLY A 72 -7.09 1.15 -12.68
CA GLY A 72 -6.12 0.68 -13.67
C GLY A 72 -4.66 0.71 -13.22
N VAL A 73 -4.28 1.56 -12.26
CA VAL A 73 -2.90 1.71 -11.80
C VAL A 73 -2.80 1.57 -10.28
N GLY A 74 -1.94 0.65 -9.83
CA GLY A 74 -1.57 0.49 -8.43
C GLY A 74 -0.06 0.57 -8.24
N VAL A 75 0.38 1.22 -7.15
CA VAL A 75 1.76 1.19 -6.70
C VAL A 75 1.80 0.67 -5.27
N LYS A 76 2.62 -0.36 -5.06
CA LYS A 76 2.60 -1.17 -3.84
C LYS A 76 3.96 -1.17 -3.14
N CYS A 77 3.94 -0.84 -1.85
CA CYS A 77 5.04 -1.04 -0.93
C CYS A 77 5.19 -2.53 -0.55
N ALA A 78 6.39 -2.94 -0.13
CA ALA A 78 6.62 -4.31 0.30
C ALA A 78 5.87 -4.61 1.61
N THR A 79 5.31 -5.82 1.69
CA THR A 79 4.43 -6.26 2.78
C THR A 79 4.91 -7.59 3.34
N ILE A 80 4.78 -7.80 4.64
CA ILE A 80 5.07 -9.07 5.31
C ILE A 80 4.11 -10.15 4.83
N THR A 81 4.63 -11.35 4.54
CA THR A 81 3.82 -12.57 4.52
C THR A 81 4.18 -13.31 5.80
N PRO A 82 3.29 -13.39 6.80
CA PRO A 82 3.66 -13.90 8.11
C PRO A 82 3.90 -15.42 8.04
N ASP A 83 4.93 -15.88 8.72
CA ASP A 83 5.12 -17.27 9.15
C ASP A 83 4.67 -17.44 10.61
N GLU A 84 4.86 -18.61 11.21
CA GLU A 84 4.47 -18.87 12.60
C GLU A 84 5.16 -17.91 13.59
N ALA A 85 6.44 -17.58 13.36
CA ALA A 85 7.19 -16.67 14.22
C ALA A 85 6.63 -15.25 14.13
N ARG A 86 6.29 -14.78 12.93
CA ARG A 86 5.66 -13.46 12.74
C ARG A 86 4.23 -13.42 13.29
N VAL A 87 3.48 -14.53 13.24
CA VAL A 87 2.16 -14.62 13.91
C VAL A 87 2.31 -14.39 15.41
N GLU A 88 3.30 -14.99 16.06
CA GLU A 88 3.59 -14.79 17.48
C GLU A 88 4.11 -13.37 17.76
N GLU A 89 5.10 -12.89 16.99
CA GLU A 89 5.71 -11.56 17.16
C GLU A 89 4.69 -10.43 17.11
N PHE A 90 3.75 -10.51 16.16
CA PHE A 90 2.75 -9.46 15.94
C PHE A 90 1.40 -9.74 16.62
N GLY A 91 1.24 -10.89 17.28
CA GLY A 91 -0.02 -11.28 17.93
C GLY A 91 -1.19 -11.42 16.95
N LEU A 92 -0.95 -11.99 15.76
CA LEU A 92 -1.93 -12.07 14.68
C LEU A 92 -3.00 -13.13 14.98
N LYS A 93 -4.23 -12.91 14.49
CA LYS A 93 -5.34 -13.88 14.56
C LYS A 93 -4.99 -15.20 13.88
N LYS A 94 -4.27 -15.14 12.76
CA LYS A 94 -3.82 -16.31 11.98
C LYS A 94 -2.72 -15.94 10.98
N MET A 95 -2.16 -16.97 10.35
CA MET A 95 -1.22 -16.82 9.24
C MET A 95 -1.95 -16.36 7.97
N TRP A 96 -1.91 -15.05 7.69
CA TRP A 96 -2.50 -14.45 6.50
C TRP A 96 -1.74 -14.83 5.23
N LYS A 97 -2.46 -14.94 4.11
CA LYS A 97 -1.85 -15.21 2.80
C LYS A 97 -1.04 -14.01 2.33
N SER A 98 -0.14 -14.24 1.39
CA SER A 98 0.66 -13.16 0.79
C SER A 98 -0.25 -12.16 0.06
N PRO A 99 -0.18 -10.86 0.37
CA PRO A 99 -0.95 -9.84 -0.35
C PRO A 99 -0.65 -9.84 -1.84
N ASN A 100 0.61 -10.09 -2.22
CA ASN A 100 1.00 -10.19 -3.62
C ASN A 100 0.29 -11.34 -4.34
N GLY A 101 0.10 -12.48 -3.66
CA GLY A 101 -0.63 -13.62 -4.20
C GLY A 101 -2.11 -13.32 -4.37
N THR A 102 -2.73 -12.72 -3.35
CA THR A 102 -4.15 -12.32 -3.38
C THR A 102 -4.43 -11.32 -4.49
N ILE A 103 -3.63 -10.25 -4.60
CA ILE A 103 -3.80 -9.22 -5.64
C ILE A 103 -3.64 -9.83 -7.04
N ARG A 104 -2.61 -10.64 -7.29
CA ARG A 104 -2.38 -11.29 -8.60
C ARG A 104 -3.50 -12.27 -9.00
N ASN A 105 -4.19 -12.88 -8.04
CA ASN A 105 -5.30 -13.78 -8.34
C ASN A 105 -6.60 -13.04 -8.68
N ILE A 106 -6.73 -11.76 -8.31
CA ILE A 106 -7.93 -10.95 -8.55
C ILE A 106 -7.84 -10.14 -9.86
N LEU A 107 -6.63 -9.69 -10.19
CA LEU A 107 -6.32 -8.94 -11.42
C LEU A 107 -6.22 -9.88 -12.62
#